data_AF-A0A934K683-F1
#
_entry.id   AF-A0A934K683-F1
#
_cell.length_a   1.000
_cell.length_b   1.000
_cell.length_c   1.000
_cell.angle_alpha   90.00
_cell.angle_beta   90.00
_cell.angle_gamma   90.00
#
_symmetry.space_group_name_H-M   'P 1'
#
loop_
_entity.id
_entity.type
_entity.pdbx_description
1 polymer ?
#
loop_
_entity_poly.entity_id
_entity_poly.type
_entity_poly.pdbx_seq_one_letter_code
_entity_poly.pdbx_strand_id
1 'polypeptide(L)'
;MLQAVLSWPVAAVIVAAFFRKEIKGLLSKPMKHMKIGPFDAEWDRVVATTEARGDLTPPPLELSTRVDALGPGGLADLARLAPMEAVLRAYKRLEDELRQILEEKVGGPLRGGLGVQVLHAKGLGLIDDRNSDAIEGMTVLRNFAVHGREEVNVEKALDYIALVDAVIKAVRYRAFVHSETEEPLAKTSIGE
;
A
#
# COMPACT_ATOMS: atom_id res chain seq x y z
N MET A 1 16.47 16.72 -32.89
CA MET A 1 15.15 17.36 -32.69
C MET A 1 14.76 17.15 -31.23
N LEU A 2 14.93 18.19 -30.39
CA LEU A 2 14.58 18.21 -28.97
C LEU A 2 13.11 18.64 -28.82
N GLN A 3 12.15 17.71 -28.64
CA GLN A 3 10.75 18.07 -28.32
C GLN A 3 10.05 17.14 -27.31
N ALA A 4 10.79 16.45 -26.43
CA ALA A 4 10.19 15.52 -25.45
C ALA A 4 10.46 15.86 -23.98
N VAL A 5 10.78 17.13 -23.65
CA VAL A 5 11.16 17.52 -22.27
C VAL A 5 10.14 18.46 -21.60
N LEU A 6 9.13 18.95 -22.32
CA LEU A 6 8.25 20.02 -21.83
C LEU A 6 6.87 19.60 -21.32
N SER A 7 6.51 18.32 -21.36
CA SER A 7 5.16 17.86 -20.96
C SER A 7 5.00 17.61 -19.47
N TRP A 8 6.05 17.18 -18.77
CA TRP A 8 5.98 16.85 -17.35
C TRP A 8 5.82 18.05 -16.39
N PRO A 9 6.44 19.24 -16.58
CA PRO A 9 6.20 20.36 -15.69
C PRO A 9 4.78 20.92 -15.86
N VAL A 10 4.22 20.88 -17.08
CA VAL A 10 2.83 21.29 -17.33
C VAL A 10 1.85 20.35 -16.64
N ALA A 11 2.08 19.03 -16.73
CA ALA A 11 1.28 18.04 -16.01
C ALA A 11 1.37 18.23 -14.49
N ALA A 12 2.57 18.46 -13.94
CA ALA A 12 2.76 18.74 -12.52
C ALA A 12 2.03 20.01 -12.07
N VAL A 13 2.06 21.07 -12.88
CA VAL A 13 1.33 22.32 -12.59
C VAL A 13 -0.18 22.12 -12.66
N ILE A 14 -0.69 21.33 -13.61
CA ILE A 14 -2.12 21.01 -13.71
C ILE A 14 -2.58 20.22 -12.49
N VAL A 15 -1.86 19.15 -12.13
CA VAL A 15 -2.14 18.36 -10.92
C VAL A 15 -2.08 19.26 -9.68
N ALA A 16 -1.01 20.03 -9.49
CA ALA A 16 -0.91 20.97 -8.38
C ALA A 16 -2.06 21.99 -8.36
N ALA A 17 -2.54 22.44 -9.51
CA ALA A 17 -3.65 23.39 -9.61
C ALA A 17 -5.01 22.79 -9.24
N PHE A 18 -5.24 21.50 -9.49
CA PHE A 18 -6.44 20.78 -9.03
C PHE A 18 -6.40 20.56 -7.51
N PHE A 19 -5.26 20.14 -6.97
CA PHE A 19 -5.10 19.87 -5.53
C PHE A 19 -4.87 21.12 -4.67
N ARG A 20 -4.58 22.31 -5.24
CA ARG A 20 -4.34 23.54 -4.46
C ARG A 20 -5.52 23.96 -3.58
N LYS A 21 -6.75 23.63 -3.97
CA LYS A 21 -7.96 24.00 -3.21
C LYS A 21 -8.13 23.13 -1.96
N GLU A 22 -7.88 21.84 -2.09
CA GLU A 22 -7.82 20.86 -0.98
C GLU A 22 -6.69 21.23 0.01
N ILE A 23 -5.51 21.53 -0.52
CA ILE A 23 -4.31 21.90 0.27
C ILE A 23 -4.51 23.22 1.02
N LYS A 24 -5.14 24.23 0.39
CA LYS A 24 -5.49 25.48 1.08
C LYS A 24 -6.51 25.26 2.21
N GLY A 25 -7.46 24.34 2.05
CA GLY A 25 -8.41 24.00 3.12
C GLY A 25 -7.73 23.44 4.37
N LEU A 26 -6.67 22.65 4.18
CA LEU A 26 -5.88 22.07 5.27
C LEU A 26 -4.86 23.05 5.87
N LEU A 27 -4.22 23.89 5.05
CA LEU A 27 -3.21 24.87 5.48
C LEU A 27 -3.79 26.19 6.03
N SER A 28 -5.08 26.46 5.83
CA SER A 28 -5.72 27.67 6.39
C SER A 28 -5.99 27.58 7.89
N LYS A 29 -5.69 26.44 8.53
CA LYS A 29 -5.65 26.33 9.99
C LYS A 29 -4.26 26.73 10.47
N PRO A 30 -4.12 27.80 11.29
CA PRO A 30 -2.82 28.24 11.77
C PRO A 30 -2.24 27.16 12.70
N MET A 31 -1.30 26.35 12.18
CA MET A 31 -0.47 25.48 13.01
C MET A 31 0.51 26.35 13.80
N LYS A 32 0.02 26.92 14.91
CA LYS A 32 0.85 27.49 15.95
C LYS A 32 1.44 26.34 16.76
N HIS A 33 2.77 26.28 16.77
CA HIS A 33 3.64 25.36 17.53
C HIS A 33 3.93 24.00 16.89
N MET A 34 4.96 24.01 16.03
CA MET A 34 5.79 22.85 15.77
C MET A 34 6.91 22.83 16.83
N LYS A 35 6.72 22.05 17.90
CA LYS A 35 7.82 21.56 18.74
C LYS A 35 8.23 20.21 18.16
N ILE A 36 9.39 20.17 17.53
CA ILE A 36 10.06 18.93 17.12
C ILE A 36 10.58 18.28 18.42
N GLY A 37 10.06 17.08 18.74
CA GLY A 37 10.29 16.30 19.97
C GLY A 37 9.10 16.38 20.94
N PRO A 38 8.25 15.33 21.05
CA PRO A 38 8.57 14.04 21.68
C PRO A 38 7.88 12.83 20.98
N PHE A 39 7.74 12.86 19.65
CA PHE A 39 6.90 11.90 18.91
C PHE A 39 7.49 10.48 18.89
N ASP A 40 8.82 10.31 18.92
CA ASP A 40 9.48 8.98 18.93
C ASP A 40 9.15 8.12 20.17
N ALA A 41 8.92 8.74 21.33
CA ALA A 41 8.69 8.00 22.57
C ALA A 41 7.26 7.44 22.71
N GLU A 42 6.29 7.97 21.95
CA GLU A 42 4.95 7.39 21.89
C GLU A 42 4.86 6.23 20.88
N TRP A 43 5.69 6.22 19.82
CA TRP A 43 5.77 5.09 18.87
C TRP A 43 6.23 3.78 19.54
N ASP A 44 7.26 3.83 20.39
CA ASP A 44 7.71 2.63 21.14
C ASP A 44 6.63 2.11 22.11
N ARG A 45 5.80 3.01 22.66
CA ARG A 45 4.69 2.62 23.54
C ARG A 45 3.51 2.04 22.75
N VAL A 46 3.20 2.57 21.58
CA VAL A 46 2.10 2.05 20.74
C VAL A 46 2.48 0.72 20.10
N VAL A 47 3.74 0.53 19.68
CA VAL A 47 4.24 -0.77 19.22
C VAL A 47 4.14 -1.82 20.33
N ALA A 48 4.43 -1.47 21.58
CA ALA A 48 4.30 -2.38 22.72
C ALA A 48 2.84 -2.67 23.16
N THR A 49 1.86 -1.83 22.79
CA THR A 49 0.45 -2.00 23.24
C THR A 49 -0.44 -2.67 22.19
N THR A 50 0.05 -2.90 20.97
CA THR A 50 -0.74 -3.52 19.89
C THR A 50 -0.49 -5.03 19.73
N GLU A 51 0.15 -5.67 20.71
CA GLU A 51 0.22 -7.15 20.82
C GLU A 51 -0.94 -7.75 21.63
N ALA A 52 -1.78 -6.91 22.24
CA ALA A 52 -2.88 -7.36 23.09
C ALA A 52 -4.23 -7.25 22.37
N ARG A 53 -4.79 -8.43 22.01
CA ARG A 53 -6.14 -8.70 21.49
C ARG A 53 -6.36 -8.53 19.99
N GLY A 54 -5.97 -9.58 19.25
CA GLY A 54 -6.62 -9.98 18.01
C GLY A 54 -7.54 -11.18 18.23
N ASP A 55 -8.49 -11.10 19.17
CA ASP A 55 -9.61 -12.05 19.24
C ASP A 55 -10.66 -11.57 18.23
N LEU A 56 -10.29 -11.62 16.95
CA LEU A 56 -11.20 -11.39 15.84
C LEU A 56 -11.92 -12.70 15.60
N THR A 57 -13.17 -12.78 16.06
CA THR A 57 -14.10 -13.80 15.56
C THR A 57 -14.09 -13.70 14.04
N PRO A 58 -13.65 -14.74 13.30
CA PRO A 58 -13.64 -14.68 11.86
C PRO A 58 -15.08 -14.49 11.37
N PRO A 59 -15.35 -13.58 10.42
CA PRO A 59 -16.64 -13.54 9.76
C PRO A 59 -16.91 -14.91 9.13
N PRO A 60 -18.18 -15.34 8.98
CA PRO A 60 -18.53 -16.67 8.49
C PRO A 60 -17.76 -16.99 7.21
N LEU A 61 -16.98 -18.08 7.24
CA LEU A 61 -16.12 -18.57 6.15
C LEU A 61 -16.87 -18.71 4.80
N GLU A 62 -18.20 -18.87 4.86
CA GLU A 62 -19.14 -18.92 3.74
C GLU A 62 -19.12 -17.68 2.82
N LEU A 63 -18.87 -16.48 3.36
CA LEU A 63 -18.83 -15.25 2.55
C LEU A 63 -17.45 -14.99 1.93
N SER A 64 -16.37 -15.52 2.52
CA SER A 64 -15.02 -15.43 1.95
C SER A 64 -14.85 -16.36 0.76
N THR A 65 -15.30 -17.61 0.86
CA THR A 65 -15.13 -18.60 -0.22
C THR A 65 -15.93 -18.29 -1.48
N ARG A 66 -17.09 -17.64 -1.38
CA ARG A 66 -17.90 -17.31 -2.56
C ARG A 66 -17.35 -16.17 -3.40
N VAL A 67 -16.57 -15.26 -2.82
CA VAL A 67 -16.04 -14.10 -3.53
C VAL A 67 -14.66 -14.36 -4.12
N ASP A 68 -13.86 -15.24 -3.51
CA ASP A 68 -12.61 -15.71 -4.12
C ASP A 68 -12.85 -16.54 -5.40
N ALA A 69 -14.06 -17.10 -5.55
CA ALA A 69 -14.51 -17.79 -6.77
C ALA A 69 -15.07 -16.84 -7.85
N LEU A 70 -15.36 -15.59 -7.52
CA LEU A 70 -15.74 -14.55 -8.48
C LEU A 70 -14.43 -13.93 -8.97
N GLY A 71 -14.13 -14.05 -10.26
CA GLY A 71 -12.87 -13.59 -10.86
C GLY A 71 -12.59 -12.08 -10.71
N PRO A 72 -11.95 -11.41 -11.69
CA PRO A 72 -11.54 -10.00 -11.58
C PRO A 72 -12.65 -8.99 -11.19
N GLY A 73 -13.93 -9.36 -11.34
CA GLY A 73 -15.09 -8.57 -10.91
C GLY A 73 -15.50 -8.72 -9.44
N GLY A 74 -14.97 -9.71 -8.70
CA GLY A 74 -15.46 -10.07 -7.36
C GLY A 74 -15.35 -8.94 -6.32
N LEU A 75 -14.28 -8.13 -6.37
CA LEU A 75 -14.14 -6.99 -5.46
C LEU A 75 -15.03 -5.81 -5.83
N ALA A 76 -15.27 -5.56 -7.13
CA ALA A 76 -16.15 -4.50 -7.58
C ALA A 76 -17.63 -4.81 -7.25
N ASP A 77 -18.02 -6.07 -7.39
CA ASP A 77 -19.35 -6.53 -6.98
C ASP A 77 -19.52 -6.48 -5.46
N LEU A 78 -18.48 -6.88 -4.71
CA LEU A 78 -18.45 -6.73 -3.25
C LEU A 78 -18.55 -5.26 -2.84
N ALA A 79 -17.89 -4.32 -3.55
CA ALA A 79 -17.97 -2.90 -3.26
C ALA A 79 -19.38 -2.34 -3.38
N ARG A 80 -20.21 -2.88 -4.29
CA ARG A 80 -21.62 -2.48 -4.45
C ARG A 80 -22.51 -2.99 -3.32
N LEU A 81 -22.17 -4.13 -2.72
CA LEU A 81 -22.96 -4.81 -1.68
C LEU A 81 -22.51 -4.41 -0.26
N ALA A 82 -21.21 -4.33 -0.05
CA ALA A 82 -20.56 -4.06 1.23
C ALA A 82 -19.23 -3.29 0.99
N PRO A 83 -19.29 -1.96 0.80
CA PRO A 83 -18.12 -1.13 0.47
C PRO A 83 -16.95 -1.26 1.47
N MET A 84 -17.26 -1.28 2.77
CA MET A 84 -16.25 -1.44 3.82
C MET A 84 -15.53 -2.79 3.75
N GLU A 85 -16.26 -3.87 3.54
CA GLU A 85 -15.69 -5.22 3.38
C GLU A 85 -14.82 -5.30 2.12
N ALA A 86 -15.21 -4.61 1.05
CA ALA A 86 -14.41 -4.54 -0.17
C ALA A 86 -13.05 -3.85 0.07
N VAL A 87 -13.03 -2.76 0.85
CA VAL A 87 -11.79 -2.08 1.27
C VAL A 87 -10.90 -3.01 2.10
N LEU A 88 -11.48 -3.70 3.09
CA LEU A 88 -10.75 -4.64 3.93
C LEU A 88 -10.15 -5.79 3.12
N ARG A 89 -10.91 -6.38 2.20
CA ARG A 89 -10.44 -7.47 1.35
C ARG A 89 -9.39 -7.02 0.35
N ALA A 90 -9.55 -5.84 -0.24
CA ALA A 90 -8.54 -5.27 -1.12
C ALA A 90 -7.23 -4.99 -0.38
N TYR A 91 -7.30 -4.45 0.84
CA TYR A 91 -6.11 -4.28 1.69
C TYR A 91 -5.45 -5.61 2.03
N LYS A 92 -6.24 -6.63 2.41
CA LYS A 92 -5.72 -7.97 2.69
C LYS A 92 -4.98 -8.57 1.48
N ARG A 93 -5.50 -8.36 0.27
CA ARG A 93 -4.84 -8.76 -0.97
C ARG A 93 -3.49 -8.10 -1.15
N LEU A 94 -3.35 -6.81 -0.83
CA LEU A 94 -2.04 -6.14 -0.84
C LEU A 94 -1.06 -6.80 0.14
N GLU A 95 -1.50 -7.12 1.36
CA GLU A 95 -0.65 -7.80 2.35
C GLU A 95 -0.19 -9.18 1.86
N ASP A 96 -1.08 -9.95 1.25
CA ASP A 96 -0.75 -11.29 0.74
C ASP A 96 0.21 -11.22 -0.44
N GLU A 97 0.02 -10.27 -1.34
CA GLU A 97 0.91 -10.03 -2.47
C GLU A 97 2.31 -9.61 -2.03
N LEU A 98 2.41 -8.68 -1.07
CA LEU A 98 3.72 -8.27 -0.55
C LEU A 98 4.40 -9.43 0.19
N ARG A 99 3.64 -10.19 0.98
CA ARG A 99 4.16 -11.39 1.65
C ARG A 99 4.68 -12.38 0.63
N GLN A 100 3.90 -12.71 -0.40
CA GLN A 100 4.31 -13.67 -1.43
C GLN A 100 5.61 -13.26 -2.11
N ILE A 101 5.72 -12.00 -2.55
CA ILE A 101 6.94 -11.48 -3.21
C ILE A 101 8.16 -11.61 -2.30
N LEU A 102 7.98 -11.32 -1.01
CA LEU A 102 9.08 -11.41 -0.06
C LEU A 102 9.44 -12.86 0.30
N GLU A 103 8.46 -13.75 0.42
CA GLU A 103 8.69 -15.18 0.68
C GLU A 103 9.42 -15.84 -0.49
N GLU A 104 9.08 -15.47 -1.73
CA GLU A 104 9.80 -15.89 -2.95
C GLU A 104 11.26 -15.42 -2.95
N LYS A 105 11.56 -14.25 -2.39
CA LYS A 105 12.91 -13.67 -2.34
C LYS A 105 13.74 -14.15 -1.15
N VAL A 106 13.14 -14.32 0.03
CA VAL A 106 13.83 -14.72 1.27
C VAL A 106 13.90 -16.25 1.40
N GLY A 107 13.07 -17.00 0.65
CA GLY A 107 13.09 -18.45 0.64
C GLY A 107 12.43 -19.09 1.86
N GLY A 108 11.45 -18.42 2.47
CA GLY A 108 10.75 -18.93 3.65
C GLY A 108 9.65 -18.00 4.15
N PRO A 109 8.77 -18.52 5.03
CA PRO A 109 7.60 -17.77 5.50
C PRO A 109 8.01 -16.55 6.33
N LEU A 110 7.38 -15.42 6.06
CA LEU A 110 7.66 -14.18 6.79
C LEU A 110 6.66 -13.98 7.91
N ARG A 111 7.19 -13.66 9.10
CA ARG A 111 6.39 -13.31 10.28
C ARG A 111 6.34 -11.80 10.42
N GLY A 112 5.14 -11.27 10.63
CA GLY A 112 4.92 -9.85 10.89
C GLY A 112 3.78 -9.26 10.08
N GLY A 113 3.26 -8.13 10.57
CA GLY A 113 2.26 -7.34 9.86
C GLY A 113 2.84 -6.58 8.67
N LEU A 114 1.98 -5.87 7.94
CA LEU A 114 2.35 -5.16 6.71
C LEU A 114 3.53 -4.20 6.91
N GLY A 115 3.60 -3.47 8.03
CA GLY A 115 4.70 -2.55 8.29
C GLY A 115 6.08 -3.22 8.34
N VAL A 116 6.17 -4.42 8.94
CA VAL A 116 7.41 -5.21 8.97
C VAL A 116 7.78 -5.68 7.57
N GLN A 117 6.79 -6.12 6.80
CA GLN A 117 6.98 -6.55 5.41
C GLN A 117 7.47 -5.40 4.52
N VAL A 118 6.91 -4.19 4.67
CA VAL A 118 7.34 -2.98 3.96
C VAL A 118 8.79 -2.63 4.31
N LEU A 119 9.16 -2.68 5.60
CA LEU A 119 10.53 -2.43 6.03
C LEU A 119 11.52 -3.43 5.41
N HIS A 120 11.17 -4.72 5.41
CA HIS A 120 11.98 -5.76 4.78
C HIS A 120 12.09 -5.56 3.26
N ALA A 121 10.97 -5.28 2.58
CA ALA A 121 10.93 -5.03 1.15
C ALA A 121 11.80 -3.83 0.76
N LYS A 122 11.81 -2.77 1.58
CA LYS A 122 12.66 -1.60 1.39
C LYS A 122 14.14 -1.93 1.61
N GLY A 123 14.46 -2.70 2.64
CA GLY A 123 15.82 -3.18 2.90
C GLY A 123 16.40 -4.03 1.77
N LEU A 124 15.54 -4.78 1.06
CA LEU A 124 15.89 -5.57 -0.12
C LEU A 124 15.81 -4.77 -1.44
N GLY A 125 15.49 -3.47 -1.41
CA GLY A 125 15.35 -2.64 -2.61
C GLY A 125 14.16 -2.98 -3.51
N LEU A 126 13.28 -3.89 -3.09
CA LEU A 126 12.10 -4.35 -3.84
C LEU A 126 11.03 -3.26 -3.97
N ILE A 127 11.01 -2.31 -3.04
CA ILE A 127 10.16 -1.12 -3.07
C ILE A 127 10.99 0.13 -2.79
N ASP A 128 10.58 1.29 -3.33
CA ASP A 128 11.14 2.60 -2.96
C ASP A 128 10.29 3.29 -1.88
N ASP A 129 10.77 4.45 -1.46
CA ASP A 129 10.07 5.35 -0.55
C ASP A 129 8.66 5.69 -1.06
N ARG A 130 8.50 5.92 -2.36
CA ARG A 130 7.19 6.24 -2.94
C ARG A 130 6.17 5.12 -2.75
N ASN A 131 6.56 3.88 -3.02
CA ASN A 131 5.69 2.72 -2.82
C ASN A 131 5.43 2.48 -1.32
N SER A 132 6.44 2.68 -0.46
CA SER A 132 6.30 2.62 0.99
C SER A 132 5.25 3.62 1.50
N ASP A 133 5.38 4.89 1.10
CA ASP A 133 4.46 5.97 1.49
C ASP A 133 3.03 5.70 1.00
N ALA A 134 2.88 5.13 -0.20
CA ALA A 134 1.59 4.73 -0.74
C ALA A 134 0.94 3.62 0.11
N ILE A 135 1.70 2.60 0.50
CA ILE A 135 1.22 1.51 1.35
C ILE A 135 0.83 2.03 2.75
N GLU A 136 1.61 2.94 3.31
CA GLU A 136 1.27 3.60 4.58
C GLU A 136 -0.02 4.41 4.46
N GLY A 137 -0.17 5.21 3.40
CA GLY A 137 -1.40 5.96 3.12
C GLY A 137 -2.62 5.05 3.00
N MET A 138 -2.48 3.89 2.38
CA MET A 138 -3.54 2.88 2.32
C MET A 138 -3.90 2.30 3.68
N THR A 139 -2.90 2.08 4.54
CA THR A 139 -3.14 1.65 5.94
C THR A 139 -3.99 2.67 6.68
N VAL A 140 -3.68 3.95 6.51
CA VAL A 140 -4.46 5.06 7.07
C VAL A 140 -5.90 5.06 6.53
N LEU A 141 -6.08 4.94 5.21
CA LEU A 141 -7.40 4.89 4.57
C LEU A 141 -8.24 3.68 5.04
N ARG A 142 -7.63 2.51 5.17
CA ARG A 142 -8.29 1.31 5.71
C ARG A 142 -8.72 1.53 7.16
N ASN A 143 -7.90 2.17 7.99
CA ASN A 143 -8.28 2.49 9.36
C ASN A 143 -9.43 3.51 9.41
N PHE A 144 -9.46 4.49 8.50
CA PHE A 144 -10.60 5.39 8.35
C PHE A 144 -11.87 4.65 7.87
N ALA A 145 -11.75 3.66 7.00
CA ALA A 145 -12.90 2.87 6.58
C ALA A 145 -13.53 2.07 7.72
N VAL A 146 -12.72 1.57 8.66
CA VAL A 146 -13.17 0.72 9.77
C VAL A 146 -13.64 1.54 10.99
N HIS A 147 -12.92 2.62 11.30
CA HIS A 147 -13.12 3.39 12.54
C HIS A 147 -13.62 4.82 12.29
N GLY A 148 -13.79 5.20 11.03
CA GLY A 148 -14.28 6.51 10.64
C GLY A 148 -15.72 6.75 11.08
N ARG A 149 -16.06 8.02 11.27
CA ARG A 149 -17.43 8.45 11.51
C ARG A 149 -18.27 8.53 10.23
N GLU A 150 -17.61 8.60 9.08
CA GLU A 150 -18.24 8.64 7.77
C GLU A 150 -18.27 7.23 7.18
N GLU A 151 -19.45 6.80 6.71
CA GLU A 151 -19.60 5.51 6.04
C GLU A 151 -18.88 5.51 4.69
N VAL A 152 -18.21 4.39 4.40
CA VAL A 152 -17.58 4.18 3.09
C VAL A 152 -18.68 3.90 2.06
N ASN A 153 -18.75 4.73 1.01
CA ASN A 153 -19.67 4.52 -0.09
C ASN A 153 -19.01 3.68 -1.22
N VAL A 154 -19.84 3.25 -2.17
CA VAL A 154 -19.41 2.39 -3.30
C VAL A 154 -18.29 3.03 -4.11
N GLU A 155 -18.37 4.33 -4.39
CA GLU A 155 -17.38 5.07 -5.17
C GLU A 155 -16.01 5.06 -4.49
N LYS A 156 -15.94 5.42 -3.21
CA LYS A 156 -14.71 5.38 -2.40
C LYS A 156 -14.11 3.98 -2.32
N ALA A 157 -14.95 2.95 -2.21
CA ALA A 157 -14.47 1.56 -2.19
C ALA A 157 -13.87 1.15 -3.54
N LEU A 158 -14.48 1.53 -4.66
CA LEU A 158 -13.96 1.27 -6.00
C LEU A 158 -12.63 2.01 -6.25
N ASP A 159 -12.53 3.27 -5.83
CA ASP A 159 -11.29 4.06 -5.91
C ASP A 159 -10.18 3.41 -5.09
N TYR A 160 -10.51 2.93 -3.89
CA TYR A 160 -9.56 2.22 -3.04
C TYR A 160 -9.07 0.92 -3.70
N ILE A 161 -9.97 0.12 -4.29
CA ILE A 161 -9.60 -1.11 -5.03
C ILE A 161 -8.67 -0.77 -6.20
N ALA A 162 -8.97 0.28 -6.96
CA ALA A 162 -8.13 0.69 -8.07
C ALA A 162 -6.73 1.13 -7.60
N LEU A 163 -6.64 1.83 -6.46
CA LEU A 163 -5.37 2.22 -5.85
C LEU A 163 -4.57 1.00 -5.40
N VAL A 164 -5.20 0.04 -4.73
CA VAL A 164 -4.60 -1.24 -4.34
C VAL A 164 -3.99 -1.95 -5.56
N ASP A 165 -4.77 -2.09 -6.63
CA ASP A 165 -4.32 -2.75 -7.86
C ASP A 165 -3.12 -2.04 -8.50
N ALA A 166 -3.12 -0.70 -8.50
CA ALA A 166 -2.01 0.08 -9.01
C ALA A 166 -0.73 -0.13 -8.19
N VAL A 167 -0.84 -0.17 -6.86
CA VAL A 167 0.30 -0.41 -5.95
C VAL A 167 0.84 -1.83 -6.12
N ILE A 168 -0.02 -2.86 -6.16
CA ILE A 168 0.40 -4.24 -6.38
C ILE A 168 1.17 -4.36 -7.70
N LYS A 169 0.65 -3.76 -8.78
CA LYS A 169 1.33 -3.76 -10.09
C LYS A 169 2.69 -3.06 -10.03
N ALA A 170 2.78 -1.91 -9.34
CA ALA A 170 4.02 -1.17 -9.19
C ALA A 170 5.08 -1.96 -8.41
N VAL A 171 4.68 -2.61 -7.31
CA VAL A 171 5.57 -3.46 -6.49
C VAL A 171 6.04 -4.67 -7.29
N ARG A 172 5.13 -5.38 -7.97
CA ARG A 172 5.50 -6.55 -8.81
C ARG A 172 6.44 -6.17 -9.95
N TYR A 173 6.15 -5.08 -10.66
CA TYR A 173 7.02 -4.61 -11.74
C TYR A 173 8.43 -4.34 -11.23
N ARG A 174 8.55 -3.71 -10.06
CA ARG A 174 9.86 -3.41 -9.46
C ARG A 174 10.59 -4.66 -8.98
N ALA A 175 9.87 -5.58 -8.33
CA ALA A 175 10.45 -6.86 -7.90
C ALA A 175 10.98 -7.67 -9.09
N PHE A 176 10.27 -7.63 -10.23
CA PHE A 176 10.71 -8.23 -11.49
C PHE A 176 11.99 -7.58 -12.03
N VAL A 177 12.01 -6.25 -12.18
CA VAL A 177 13.21 -5.51 -12.65
C VAL A 177 14.42 -5.77 -11.75
N HIS A 178 14.22 -5.86 -10.44
CA HIS A 178 15.29 -6.19 -9.50
C HIS A 178 15.83 -7.61 -9.74
N SER A 179 14.98 -8.60 -10.04
CA SER A 179 15.42 -9.97 -10.35
C SER A 179 16.25 -10.10 -11.63
N GLU A 180 15.97 -9.29 -12.67
CA GLU A 180 16.76 -9.30 -13.92
C GLU A 180 18.14 -8.65 -13.74
N THR A 181 18.26 -7.70 -12.80
CA THR A 181 19.52 -6.99 -12.55
C THR A 181 20.50 -7.82 -11.70
N GLU A 182 20.00 -8.81 -10.96
CA GLU A 182 20.81 -9.71 -10.12
C GLU A 182 21.39 -10.93 -10.89
N GLU A 183 21.26 -11.00 -12.22
CA GLU A 183 21.86 -12.09 -13.01
C GLU A 183 23.41 -12.02 -12.98
N PRO A 184 24.11 -13.06 -12.49
CA PRO A 184 25.50 -12.94 -12.11
C PRO A 184 26.45 -12.96 -13.32
N LEU A 185 27.43 -12.06 -13.26
CA LEU A 185 28.70 -12.04 -14.01
C LEU A 185 29.57 -13.30 -13.79
N ALA A 186 28.98 -14.48 -13.61
CA ALA A 186 29.65 -15.73 -13.20
C ALA A 186 29.71 -16.78 -14.31
N LYS A 187 29.83 -16.37 -15.58
CA LYS A 187 30.15 -17.28 -16.71
C LYS A 187 31.16 -16.68 -17.69
N THR A 188 32.19 -15.99 -17.19
CA THR A 188 33.38 -15.68 -18.02
C THR A 188 34.66 -15.77 -17.20
N SER A 189 34.93 -16.95 -16.64
CA SER A 189 36.31 -17.40 -16.38
C SER A 189 36.44 -18.69 -17.19
N ILE A 190 36.67 -18.57 -18.50
CA ILE A 190 37.99 -18.81 -19.08
C ILE A 190 38.63 -20.03 -18.42
N GLY A 191 38.29 -21.20 -18.95
CA GLY A 191 39.24 -22.29 -18.98
C GLY A 191 40.11 -22.08 -20.20
N GLU A 192 41.37 -21.72 -19.98
CA GLU A 192 42.53 -22.01 -20.82
C GLU A 192 43.75 -22.20 -19.89
#